data_AF-A0A8T5H4W2-F1
#
_entry.id   AF-A0A8T5H4W2-F1
#
_cell.length_a   1.000
_cell.length_b   1.000
_cell.length_c   1.000
_cell.angle_alpha   90.00
_cell.angle_beta   90.00
_cell.angle_gamma   90.00
#
_symmetry.space_group_name_H-M   'P 1'
#
loop_
_entity.id
_entity.type
_entity.pdbx_description
1 polymer ?
#
loop_
_entity_poly.entity_id
_entity_poly.type
_entity_poly.pdbx_seq_one_letter_code
_entity_poly.pdbx_strand_id
1 'polypeptide(L)'
;MGLRELKKEVEALPAVTGHIAAFKAAWLQPVRKNTNKQLPFLQELSKETRLELNKKVNTVTDHLHLVNSTNHIHDKLKHYARYLIELKLTTLNGDLAKFNIIKNRLLQDEFMGLQTTITELQYTETALQELTQEYHETTELLQGALTLDESVQFLSLPHKSSLTLLQQTVNKQKQLLHALGQEFLVLARQEVPA
;
A
#
# COMPACT_ATOMS: atom_id res chain seq x y z
N MET A 1 -9.10 -20.11 -6.12
CA MET A 1 -8.58 -20.11 -4.73
C MET A 1 -9.77 -20.20 -3.81
N GLY A 2 -9.82 -21.12 -2.87
CA GLY A 2 -11.00 -21.26 -2.00
C GLY A 2 -11.15 -20.09 -1.02
N LEU A 3 -12.37 -19.77 -0.57
CA LEU A 3 -12.60 -18.71 0.43
C LEU A 3 -11.75 -18.84 1.72
N ARG A 4 -11.43 -20.07 2.13
CA ARG A 4 -10.55 -20.33 3.28
C ARG A 4 -9.10 -19.94 2.99
N GLU A 5 -8.62 -20.17 1.78
CA GLU A 5 -7.28 -19.76 1.35
C GLU A 5 -7.22 -18.24 1.20
N LEU A 6 -8.24 -17.62 0.58
CA LEU A 6 -8.40 -16.16 0.52
C LEU A 6 -8.33 -15.50 1.89
N LYS A 7 -9.09 -16.02 2.86
CA LYS A 7 -9.04 -15.52 4.23
C LYS A 7 -7.64 -15.62 4.83
N LYS A 8 -6.95 -16.76 4.66
CA LYS A 8 -5.58 -16.95 5.17
C LYS A 8 -4.60 -15.97 4.53
N GLU A 9 -4.67 -15.78 3.22
CA GLU A 9 -3.79 -14.83 2.52
C GLU A 9 -4.02 -13.39 2.94
N VAL A 10 -5.29 -13.00 3.13
CA VAL A 10 -5.66 -11.68 3.64
C VAL A 10 -5.19 -11.48 5.08
N GLU A 11 -5.28 -12.50 5.93
CA GLU A 11 -4.78 -12.42 7.32
C GLU A 11 -3.25 -12.35 7.38
N ALA A 12 -2.55 -12.94 6.41
CA ALA A 12 -1.10 -12.95 6.31
C ALA A 12 -0.50 -11.68 5.69
N LEU A 13 -1.32 -10.78 5.14
CA LEU A 13 -0.83 -9.52 4.57
C LEU A 13 -0.10 -8.67 5.63
N PRO A 14 1.13 -8.21 5.34
CA PRO A 14 1.87 -7.35 6.24
C PRO A 14 1.24 -5.96 6.34
N ALA A 15 1.42 -5.30 7.48
CA ALA A 15 0.93 -3.94 7.68
C ALA A 15 1.77 -2.94 6.87
N VAL A 16 1.11 -2.13 6.05
CA VAL A 16 1.74 -1.10 5.20
C VAL A 16 2.50 -0.07 6.06
N THR A 17 1.99 0.27 7.25
CA THR A 17 2.69 1.11 8.24
C THR A 17 4.13 0.68 8.51
N GLY A 18 4.37 -0.63 8.64
CA GLY A 18 5.70 -1.17 8.94
C GLY A 18 6.70 -0.89 7.81
N HIS A 19 6.27 -1.10 6.56
CA HIS A 19 7.08 -0.82 5.38
C HIS A 19 7.34 0.68 5.20
N ILE A 20 6.35 1.53 5.46
CA ILE A 20 6.51 2.98 5.44
C ILE A 20 7.51 3.44 6.52
N ALA A 21 7.43 2.90 7.73
CA ALA A 21 8.35 3.24 8.81
C ALA A 21 9.79 2.82 8.46
N ALA A 22 9.97 1.62 7.91
CA ALA A 22 11.27 1.13 7.43
C ALA A 22 11.85 2.03 6.33
N PHE A 23 11.04 2.40 5.33
CA PHE A 23 11.44 3.31 4.27
C PHE A 23 11.83 4.70 4.81
N LYS A 24 11.01 5.27 5.71
CA LYS A 24 11.31 6.55 6.36
C LYS A 24 12.63 6.51 7.13
N ALA A 25 12.89 5.43 7.86
CA ALA A 25 14.12 5.25 8.63
C ALA A 25 15.35 5.07 7.73
N ALA A 26 15.23 4.29 6.66
CA ALA A 26 16.33 3.98 5.75
C ALA A 26 16.69 5.12 4.79
N TRP A 27 15.74 6.02 4.49
CA TRP A 27 15.92 7.04 3.45
C TRP A 27 15.68 8.47 3.94
N LEU A 28 14.45 8.78 4.38
CA LEU A 28 14.09 10.15 4.72
C LEU A 28 14.83 10.71 5.94
N GLN A 29 15.00 9.90 6.99
CA GLN A 29 15.72 10.33 8.18
C GLN A 29 17.20 10.66 7.87
N PRO A 30 17.94 9.81 7.13
CA PRO A 30 19.31 10.11 6.76
C PRO A 30 19.47 11.39 5.94
N VAL A 31 18.53 11.67 5.05
CA VAL A 31 18.56 12.84 4.16
C VAL A 31 18.17 14.14 4.89
N ARG A 32 17.19 14.07 5.80
CA ARG A 32 16.68 15.25 6.55
C ARG A 32 17.55 15.68 7.72
N LYS A 33 18.22 14.75 8.41
CA LYS A 33 18.99 15.09 9.62
C LYS A 33 20.26 15.86 9.23
N ASN A 34 20.29 17.16 9.54
CA ASN A 34 21.50 18.00 9.45
C ASN A 34 22.67 17.51 10.33
N THR A 35 22.41 16.56 11.25
CA THR A 35 23.41 15.97 12.17
C THR A 35 23.61 14.48 11.92
N ASN A 36 23.36 14.00 10.70
CA ASN A 36 23.52 12.59 10.39
C ASN A 36 25.00 12.19 10.41
N LYS A 37 25.45 11.59 11.52
CA LYS A 37 26.83 11.08 11.66
C LYS A 37 27.14 9.91 10.72
N GLN A 38 26.12 9.21 10.23
CA GLN A 38 26.30 8.03 9.38
C GLN A 38 26.56 8.38 7.91
N LEU A 39 26.12 9.57 7.46
CA LEU A 39 26.30 10.06 6.10
C LEU A 39 26.70 11.54 6.15
N PRO A 40 27.93 11.86 6.62
CA PRO A 40 28.37 13.23 6.83
C PRO A 40 28.39 14.05 5.53
N PHE A 41 28.71 13.40 4.40
CA PHE A 41 28.75 14.01 3.07
C PHE A 41 27.43 14.65 2.62
N LEU A 42 26.28 14.23 3.15
CA LEU A 42 24.99 14.86 2.85
C LEU A 42 24.89 16.31 3.39
N GLN A 43 25.79 16.70 4.29
CA GLN A 43 25.91 18.06 4.83
C GLN A 43 26.81 18.94 3.94
N GLU A 44 27.64 18.33 3.10
CA GLU A 44 28.60 19.01 2.22
C GLU A 44 28.01 19.34 0.85
N LEU A 45 26.74 18.96 0.62
CA LEU A 45 26.00 19.30 -0.60
C LEU A 45 25.93 20.82 -0.81
N SER A 46 26.03 21.24 -2.07
CA SER A 46 25.86 22.63 -2.44
C SER A 46 24.52 23.19 -1.96
N LYS A 47 24.46 24.51 -1.72
CA LYS A 47 23.22 25.18 -1.27
C LYS A 47 22.06 24.98 -2.26
N GLU A 48 22.35 24.98 -3.56
CA GLU A 48 21.38 24.76 -4.63
C GLU A 48 20.83 23.33 -4.59
N THR A 49 21.73 22.34 -4.58
CA THR A 49 21.34 20.92 -4.47
C THR A 49 20.56 20.64 -3.19
N ARG A 50 20.94 21.26 -2.06
CA ARG A 50 20.24 21.10 -0.78
C ARG A 50 18.82 21.66 -0.83
N LEU A 51 18.61 22.80 -1.49
CA LEU A 51 17.28 23.38 -1.67
C LEU A 51 16.39 22.48 -2.52
N GLU A 52 16.92 21.96 -3.63
CA GLU A 52 16.19 21.05 -4.51
C GLU A 52 15.86 19.72 -3.81
N LEU A 53 16.85 19.14 -3.11
CA LEU A 53 16.68 17.94 -2.31
C LEU A 53 15.57 18.10 -1.26
N ASN A 54 15.55 19.22 -0.54
CA ASN A 54 14.50 19.48 0.46
C ASN A 54 13.11 19.59 -0.16
N LYS A 55 12.98 20.18 -1.36
CA LYS A 55 11.70 20.21 -2.09
C LYS A 55 11.23 18.80 -2.41
N LYS A 56 12.08 17.98 -3.04
CA LYS A 56 11.75 16.59 -3.41
C LYS A 56 11.43 15.71 -2.20
N VAL A 57 12.19 15.85 -1.12
CA VAL A 57 11.96 15.16 0.16
C VAL A 57 10.61 15.52 0.78
N ASN A 58 10.16 16.76 0.62
CA ASN A 58 8.83 17.17 1.08
C ASN A 58 7.74 16.52 0.22
N THR A 59 7.86 16.57 -1.10
CA THR A 59 6.95 15.89 -2.03
C THR A 59 6.81 14.39 -1.70
N VAL A 60 7.94 13.71 -1.49
CA VAL A 60 7.99 12.32 -1.02
C VAL A 60 7.23 12.11 0.29
N THR A 61 7.40 13.04 1.24
CA THR A 61 6.74 12.94 2.55
C THR A 61 5.23 13.04 2.40
N ASP A 62 4.76 13.90 1.49
CA ASP A 62 3.34 14.07 1.19
C ASP A 62 2.77 12.80 0.54
N HIS A 63 3.45 12.22 -0.47
CA HIS A 63 3.03 10.94 -1.05
C HIS A 63 3.03 9.81 -0.03
N LEU A 64 4.00 9.76 0.89
CA LEU A 64 3.99 8.75 1.97
C LEU A 64 2.82 8.92 2.93
N HIS A 65 2.32 10.14 3.16
CA HIS A 65 1.11 10.36 3.94
C HIS A 65 -0.12 9.79 3.23
N LEU A 66 -0.21 9.98 1.91
CA LEU A 66 -1.28 9.41 1.08
C LEU A 66 -1.23 7.89 1.10
N VAL A 67 -0.06 7.28 0.89
CA VAL A 67 0.10 5.82 0.97
C VAL A 67 -0.17 5.30 2.38
N ASN A 68 0.17 6.03 3.44
CA ASN A 68 -0.12 5.58 4.81
C ASN A 68 -1.62 5.47 5.12
N SER A 69 -2.46 6.23 4.42
CA SER A 69 -3.91 6.11 4.59
C SER A 69 -4.39 4.69 4.31
N THR A 70 -3.73 3.92 3.42
CA THR A 70 -4.13 2.59 2.94
C THR A 70 -4.21 1.45 3.93
N ASN A 71 -3.77 1.64 5.18
CA ASN A 71 -3.89 0.59 6.18
C ASN A 71 -5.34 0.13 6.36
N HIS A 72 -6.31 1.01 6.13
CA HIS A 72 -7.73 0.63 6.17
C HIS A 72 -8.13 -0.37 5.07
N ILE A 73 -7.44 -0.40 3.92
CA ILE A 73 -7.72 -1.35 2.83
C ILE A 73 -7.49 -2.78 3.33
N HIS A 74 -6.43 -3.02 4.10
CA HIS A 74 -6.16 -4.33 4.70
C HIS A 74 -7.31 -4.79 5.60
N ASP A 75 -7.82 -3.90 6.44
CA ASP A 75 -8.94 -4.21 7.33
C ASP A 75 -10.22 -4.46 6.54
N LYS A 76 -10.47 -3.67 5.49
CA LYS A 76 -11.60 -3.90 4.55
C LYS A 76 -11.51 -5.28 3.88
N LEU A 77 -10.34 -5.69 3.39
CA LEU A 77 -10.14 -7.02 2.82
C LEU A 77 -10.46 -8.14 3.83
N LYS A 78 -10.05 -7.99 5.10
CA LYS A 78 -10.39 -8.97 6.16
C LYS A 78 -11.89 -9.06 6.36
N HIS A 79 -12.58 -7.92 6.36
CA HIS A 79 -14.04 -7.89 6.47
C HIS A 79 -14.71 -8.55 5.28
N TYR A 80 -14.25 -8.31 4.06
CA TYR A 80 -14.79 -8.96 2.85
C TYR A 80 -14.62 -10.46 2.90
N ALA A 81 -13.43 -10.96 3.26
CA ALA A 81 -13.20 -12.40 3.39
C ALA A 81 -14.16 -13.05 4.40
N ARG A 82 -14.45 -12.37 5.53
CA ARG A 82 -15.44 -12.83 6.52
C ARG A 82 -16.86 -12.81 5.97
N TYR A 83 -17.27 -11.71 5.34
CA TYR A 83 -18.60 -11.57 4.76
C TYR A 83 -18.86 -12.55 3.63
N LEU A 84 -17.88 -12.89 2.80
CA LEU A 84 -18.05 -13.90 1.75
C LEU A 84 -18.24 -15.31 2.32
N ILE A 85 -17.53 -15.66 3.39
CA ILE A 85 -17.76 -16.92 4.11
C ILE A 85 -19.17 -16.93 4.70
N GLU A 86 -19.58 -15.83 5.33
CA GLU A 86 -20.91 -15.71 5.92
C GLU A 86 -22.01 -15.78 4.86
N LEU A 87 -21.83 -15.09 3.73
CA LEU A 87 -22.74 -15.09 2.60
C LEU A 87 -22.90 -16.50 2.04
N LYS A 88 -21.80 -17.24 1.86
CA LYS A 88 -21.84 -18.66 1.45
C LYS A 88 -22.59 -19.54 2.45
N LEU A 89 -22.41 -19.33 3.76
CA LEU A 89 -23.13 -20.07 4.80
C LEU A 89 -24.63 -19.73 4.78
N THR A 90 -25.00 -18.47 4.58
CA THR A 90 -26.40 -18.06 4.49
C THR A 90 -27.10 -18.63 3.26
N THR A 91 -26.40 -18.72 2.12
CA THR A 91 -26.92 -19.39 0.92
C THR A 91 -27.19 -20.87 1.18
N LEU A 92 -26.31 -21.56 1.91
CA LEU A 92 -26.50 -22.98 2.28
C LEU A 92 -27.66 -23.18 3.26
N ASN A 93 -27.87 -22.23 4.18
CA ASN A 93 -28.92 -22.31 5.19
C ASN A 93 -30.28 -21.78 4.71
N GLY A 94 -30.36 -21.21 3.50
CA GLY A 94 -31.59 -20.60 2.96
C GLY A 94 -32.00 -19.27 3.61
N ASP A 95 -31.09 -18.59 4.32
CA ASP A 95 -31.38 -17.31 4.99
C ASP A 95 -31.23 -16.12 4.03
N LEU A 96 -32.27 -15.90 3.22
CA LEU A 96 -32.30 -14.83 2.21
C LEU A 96 -32.26 -13.42 2.82
N ALA A 97 -32.84 -13.24 4.01
CA ALA A 97 -32.85 -11.94 4.68
C ALA A 97 -31.43 -11.51 5.03
N LYS A 98 -30.66 -12.41 5.66
CA LYS A 98 -29.26 -12.15 6.02
C LYS A 98 -28.36 -12.06 4.79
N PHE A 99 -28.59 -12.89 3.77
CA PHE A 99 -27.91 -12.79 2.48
C PHE A 99 -28.02 -11.38 1.88
N ASN A 100 -29.23 -10.84 1.80
CA ASN A 100 -29.48 -9.51 1.24
C ASN A 100 -28.81 -8.39 2.06
N ILE A 101 -28.80 -8.50 3.39
CA ILE A 101 -28.11 -7.55 4.26
C ILE A 101 -26.60 -7.54 3.96
N ILE A 102 -25.98 -8.71 3.86
CA ILE A 102 -24.53 -8.81 3.60
C ILE A 102 -24.21 -8.32 2.18
N LYS A 103 -25.01 -8.72 1.18
CA LYS A 103 -24.88 -8.27 -0.21
C LYS A 103 -24.95 -6.74 -0.30
N ASN A 104 -25.94 -6.12 0.34
CA ASN A 104 -26.07 -4.67 0.33
C ASN A 104 -24.90 -3.98 1.04
N ARG A 105 -24.40 -4.53 2.16
CA ARG A 105 -23.19 -4.00 2.80
C ARG A 105 -21.95 -4.06 1.92
N LEU A 106 -21.77 -5.13 1.14
CA LEU A 106 -20.61 -5.26 0.24
C LEU A 106 -20.70 -4.34 -0.99
N LEU A 107 -21.92 -3.94 -1.39
CA LEU A 107 -22.16 -3.15 -2.61
C LEU A 107 -22.41 -1.66 -2.37
N GLN A 108 -23.23 -1.34 -1.37
CA GLN A 108 -23.83 -0.01 -1.19
C GLN A 108 -23.30 0.72 0.04
N ASP A 109 -22.50 0.07 0.88
CA ASP A 109 -21.90 0.74 2.03
C ASP A 109 -20.88 1.79 1.54
N GLU A 110 -21.08 3.04 1.95
CA GLU A 110 -20.25 4.16 1.52
C GLU A 110 -18.77 3.98 1.94
N PHE A 111 -18.53 3.27 3.04
CA PHE A 111 -17.20 3.05 3.59
C PHE A 111 -16.66 1.65 3.28
N MET A 112 -17.46 0.61 3.49
CA MET A 112 -17.12 -0.80 3.30
C MET A 112 -17.53 -1.36 1.93
N GLY A 113 -17.89 -0.50 0.99
CA GLY A 113 -18.21 -0.92 -0.37
C GLY A 113 -16.96 -1.44 -1.10
N LEU A 114 -17.12 -2.56 -1.82
CA LEU A 114 -16.10 -3.08 -2.73
C LEU A 114 -15.69 -2.02 -3.76
N GLN A 115 -16.66 -1.27 -4.29
CA GLN A 115 -16.40 -0.19 -5.26
C GLN A 115 -15.54 0.92 -4.68
N THR A 116 -15.88 1.41 -3.47
CA THR A 116 -15.08 2.42 -2.76
C THR A 116 -13.65 1.93 -2.55
N THR A 117 -13.50 0.67 -2.14
CA THR A 117 -12.16 0.09 -1.90
C THR A 117 -11.34 -0.06 -3.17
N ILE A 118 -11.99 -0.34 -4.31
CA ILE A 118 -11.33 -0.35 -5.62
C ILE A 118 -10.78 1.04 -5.94
N THR A 119 -11.57 2.09 -5.73
CA THR A 119 -11.14 3.49 -5.97
C THR A 119 -10.02 3.91 -5.03
N GLU A 120 -10.11 3.60 -3.74
CA GLU A 120 -9.05 3.87 -2.76
C GLU A 120 -7.74 3.17 -3.13
N LEU A 121 -7.82 1.91 -3.57
CA LEU A 121 -6.66 1.15 -4.01
C LEU A 121 -6.04 1.74 -5.28
N GLN A 122 -6.84 2.17 -6.25
CA GLN A 122 -6.33 2.85 -7.46
C GLN A 122 -5.59 4.14 -7.11
N TYR A 123 -6.18 4.97 -6.25
CA TYR A 123 -5.53 6.18 -5.76
C TYR A 123 -4.17 5.89 -5.09
N THR A 124 -4.12 4.80 -4.35
CA THR A 124 -2.90 4.32 -3.69
C THR A 124 -1.85 3.88 -4.68
N GLU A 125 -2.23 3.13 -5.71
CA GLU A 125 -1.31 2.71 -6.77
C GLU A 125 -0.70 3.93 -7.45
N THR A 126 -1.50 4.95 -7.77
CA THR A 126 -1.02 6.21 -8.34
C THR A 126 -0.06 6.92 -7.38
N ALA A 127 -0.43 7.11 -6.11
CA ALA A 127 0.44 7.76 -5.12
C ALA A 127 1.76 7.00 -4.90
N LEU A 128 1.75 5.66 -5.00
CA LEU A 128 2.94 4.84 -4.89
C LEU A 128 3.83 4.91 -6.14
N GLN A 129 3.25 5.05 -7.33
CA GLN A 129 3.99 5.31 -8.56
C GLN A 129 4.68 6.67 -8.51
N GLU A 130 3.97 7.71 -8.10
CA GLU A 130 4.52 9.05 -7.91
C GLU A 130 5.65 9.06 -6.86
N LEU A 131 5.44 8.40 -5.71
CA LEU A 131 6.48 8.21 -4.70
C LEU A 131 7.73 7.52 -5.27
N THR A 132 7.54 6.50 -6.12
CA THR A 132 8.63 5.74 -6.73
C THR A 132 9.42 6.61 -7.69
N GLN A 133 8.72 7.40 -8.52
CA GLN A 133 9.36 8.34 -9.44
C GLN A 133 10.16 9.39 -8.67
N GLU A 134 9.57 10.03 -7.67
CA GLU A 134 10.27 11.05 -6.86
C GLU A 134 11.47 10.48 -6.10
N TYR A 135 11.36 9.23 -5.63
CA TYR A 135 12.49 8.50 -5.07
C TYR A 135 13.64 8.34 -6.06
N HIS A 136 13.35 7.95 -7.31
CA HIS A 136 14.36 7.80 -8.35
C HIS A 136 15.02 9.13 -8.70
N GLU A 137 14.22 10.17 -8.95
CA GLU A 137 14.74 11.50 -9.28
C GLU A 137 15.59 12.09 -8.14
N THR A 138 15.17 11.89 -6.89
CA THR A 138 15.97 12.31 -5.72
C THR A 138 17.27 11.52 -5.60
N THR A 139 17.24 10.23 -5.92
CA THR A 139 18.43 9.37 -5.87
C THR A 139 19.41 9.75 -6.97
N GLU A 140 18.92 10.05 -8.18
CA GLU A 140 19.74 10.53 -9.30
C GLU A 140 20.38 11.89 -9.00
N LEU A 141 19.62 12.83 -8.42
CA LEU A 141 20.14 14.11 -7.96
C LEU A 141 21.29 13.93 -6.97
N LEU A 142 21.13 13.02 -6.00
CA LEU A 142 22.17 12.71 -5.02
C LEU A 142 23.38 12.04 -5.68
N GLN A 143 23.19 11.07 -6.56
CA GLN A 143 24.30 10.42 -7.28
C GLN A 143 25.11 11.42 -8.14
N GLY A 144 24.45 12.42 -8.75
CA GLY A 144 25.14 13.46 -9.50
C GLY A 144 25.92 14.46 -8.64
N ALA A 145 25.56 14.59 -7.36
CA ALA A 145 26.18 15.52 -6.43
C ALA A 145 27.23 14.87 -5.50
N LEU A 146 27.28 13.55 -5.44
CA LEU A 146 28.16 12.78 -4.56
C LEU A 146 29.31 12.16 -5.34
N THR A 147 30.43 11.92 -4.65
CA THR A 147 31.50 11.08 -5.19
C THR A 147 31.01 9.63 -5.38
N LEU A 148 31.78 8.82 -6.10
CA LEU A 148 31.43 7.42 -6.35
C LEU A 148 31.31 6.63 -5.04
N ASP A 149 32.26 6.80 -4.12
CA ASP A 149 32.27 6.07 -2.84
C ASP A 149 31.08 6.46 -1.95
N GLU A 150 30.75 7.75 -1.90
CA GLU A 150 29.57 8.26 -1.16
C GLU A 150 28.26 7.79 -1.78
N SER A 151 28.20 7.74 -3.12
CA SER A 151 27.05 7.19 -3.84
C SER A 151 26.86 5.71 -3.54
N VAL A 152 27.93 4.91 -3.53
CA VAL A 152 27.88 3.49 -3.15
C VAL A 152 27.43 3.34 -1.70
N GLN A 153 27.97 4.14 -0.77
CA GLN A 153 27.56 4.12 0.62
C GLN A 153 26.08 4.49 0.78
N PHE A 154 25.58 5.50 0.07
CA PHE A 154 24.17 5.87 0.08
C PHE A 154 23.27 4.78 -0.49
N LEU A 155 23.65 4.16 -1.61
CA LEU A 155 22.89 3.09 -2.26
C LEU A 155 22.91 1.77 -1.49
N SER A 156 23.88 1.57 -0.60
CA SER A 156 23.94 0.40 0.27
C SER A 156 22.83 0.36 1.33
N LEU A 157 22.18 1.49 1.60
CA LEU A 157 21.04 1.57 2.51
C LEU A 157 19.84 0.80 1.95
N PRO A 158 19.01 0.18 2.81
CA PRO A 158 17.92 -0.70 2.37
C PRO A 158 16.67 0.05 1.87
N HIS A 159 16.81 1.26 1.34
CA HIS A 159 15.70 2.11 0.92
C HIS A 159 14.93 1.53 -0.29
N LYS A 160 15.64 1.09 -1.33
CA LYS A 160 15.05 0.43 -2.50
C LYS A 160 14.28 -0.83 -2.11
N SER A 161 14.86 -1.65 -1.22
CA SER A 161 14.20 -2.87 -0.74
C SER A 161 12.89 -2.56 0.00
N SER A 162 12.88 -1.50 0.82
CA SER A 162 11.70 -1.07 1.56
C SER A 162 10.60 -0.56 0.62
N LEU A 163 10.97 0.19 -0.42
CA LEU A 163 10.06 0.65 -1.47
C LEU A 163 9.47 -0.52 -2.27
N THR A 164 10.30 -1.50 -2.63
CA THR A 164 9.84 -2.71 -3.32
C THR A 164 8.86 -3.52 -2.47
N LEU A 165 9.11 -3.67 -1.16
CA LEU A 165 8.17 -4.35 -0.26
C LEU A 165 6.81 -3.62 -0.17
N LEU A 166 6.83 -2.28 -0.19
CA LEU A 166 5.62 -1.47 -0.22
C LEU A 166 4.81 -1.72 -1.51
N GLN A 167 5.48 -1.71 -2.66
CA GLN A 167 4.89 -2.05 -3.97
C GLN A 167 4.32 -3.46 -4.00
N GLN A 168 5.06 -4.44 -3.48
CA GLN A 168 4.60 -5.82 -3.42
C GLN A 168 3.36 -5.96 -2.54
N THR A 169 3.30 -5.25 -1.42
CA THR A 169 2.15 -5.28 -0.50
C THR A 169 0.89 -4.72 -1.16
N VAL A 170 0.99 -3.55 -1.80
CA VAL A 170 -0.15 -2.94 -2.52
C VAL A 170 -0.60 -3.81 -3.69
N ASN A 171 0.33 -4.37 -4.45
CA ASN A 171 0.02 -5.32 -5.52
C ASN A 171 -0.70 -6.57 -5.00
N LYS A 172 -0.28 -7.10 -3.84
CA LYS A 172 -0.95 -8.24 -3.21
C LYS A 172 -2.36 -7.88 -2.74
N GLN A 173 -2.55 -6.69 -2.18
CA GLN A 173 -3.89 -6.18 -1.83
C GLN A 173 -4.81 -6.11 -3.06
N LYS A 174 -4.29 -5.68 -4.21
CA LYS A 174 -5.03 -5.67 -5.49
C LYS A 174 -5.45 -7.05 -5.95
N GLN A 175 -4.53 -8.00 -5.95
CA GLN A 175 -4.82 -9.38 -6.33
C GLN A 175 -5.90 -9.98 -5.42
N LEU A 176 -5.80 -9.74 -4.12
CA LEU A 176 -6.78 -10.22 -3.14
C LEU A 176 -8.13 -9.55 -3.30
N LEU A 177 -8.18 -8.23 -3.50
CA LEU A 177 -9.43 -7.51 -3.76
C LEU A 177 -10.15 -8.04 -5.00
N HIS A 178 -9.41 -8.25 -6.08
CA HIS A 178 -9.93 -8.83 -7.30
C HIS A 178 -10.50 -10.23 -7.07
N ALA A 179 -9.75 -11.10 -6.38
CA ALA A 179 -10.20 -12.46 -6.09
C ALA A 179 -11.43 -12.50 -5.16
N LEU A 180 -11.48 -11.63 -4.15
CA LEU A 180 -12.67 -11.46 -3.30
C LEU A 180 -13.88 -10.95 -4.10
N GLY A 181 -13.66 -10.00 -5.02
CA GLY A 181 -14.70 -9.51 -5.92
C GLY A 181 -15.24 -10.59 -6.86
N GLN A 182 -14.37 -11.46 -7.38
CA GLN A 182 -14.80 -12.60 -8.20
C GLN A 182 -15.65 -13.59 -7.41
N GLU A 183 -15.23 -13.96 -6.20
CA GLU A 183 -16.00 -14.85 -5.33
C GLU A 183 -17.34 -14.22 -4.94
N PHE A 184 -17.37 -12.90 -4.68
CA PHE A 184 -18.61 -12.16 -4.45
C PHE A 184 -19.57 -12.30 -5.63
N LEU A 185 -19.10 -12.07 -6.86
CA LEU A 185 -19.92 -12.18 -8.06
C LEU A 185 -20.46 -13.60 -8.27
N VAL A 186 -19.65 -14.62 -7.98
CA VAL A 186 -20.09 -16.03 -8.06
C VAL A 186 -21.22 -16.28 -7.08
N LEU A 187 -21.07 -15.89 -5.81
CA LEU A 187 -22.08 -16.10 -4.78
C LEU A 187 -23.34 -15.25 -5.01
N ALA A 188 -23.20 -14.02 -5.52
CA ALA A 188 -24.32 -13.16 -5.84
C ALA A 188 -25.16 -13.69 -7.01
N ARG A 189 -24.54 -14.41 -7.97
CA ARG A 189 -25.23 -15.07 -9.09
C ARG A 189 -25.87 -16.41 -8.72
N GLN A 190 -25.49 -16.99 -7.58
CA GLN A 190 -26.10 -18.19 -7.02
C GLN A 190 -27.43 -17.90 -6.29
N GLU A 191 -28.02 -16.72 -6.47
CA GLU A 191 -29.42 -16.47 -6.11
C GLU A 191 -30.27 -17.65 -6.60
N VAL A 192 -30.80 -18.39 -5.64
CA VAL A 192 -31.59 -19.60 -5.86
C VAL A 192 -32.80 -19.20 -6.72
N PRO A 193 -33.10 -19.91 -7.83
CA PRO A 193 -34.35 -19.70 -8.54
C PRO A 193 -35.51 -19.94 -7.57
N ALA A 194 -36.43 -18.98 -7.53
CA ALA A 194 -37.67 -19.04 -6.75
C ALA A 194 -38.45 -20.34 -7.01
#